data_AF-A0A969FJU4-F1
#
_entry.id   AF-A0A969FJU4-F1
#
_cell.length_a   1.000
_cell.length_b   1.000
_cell.length_c   1.000
_cell.angle_alpha   90.00
_cell.angle_beta   90.00
_cell.angle_gamma   90.00
#
_symmetry.space_group_name_H-M   'P 1'
#
loop_
_entity.id
_entity.type
_entity.pdbx_description
1 polymer ?
#
loop_
_entity_poly.entity_id
_entity_poly.type
_entity_poly.pdbx_seq_one_letter_code
_entity_poly.pdbx_strand_id
1 'polypeptide(L)'
;LELDGVGQSVEIVDTPGILEAGEAGGMRSQVARQWAAEADLLIFVVDNDLTQAEFAPLIALAEIGKRSIVAFNKSDLYLEADREDILAKLRSRLHRWIPPSDIVAIASNPPSVRIDSGEVIKPNPEILTLVQQIIAVLRSEGEDLIADNILLQSQRLGDRARKLIDAQRHRQAAKIVDRYQWIGAGAVAMTPLPVVDMLAAAAVNAQMVVEIAKVYGCELNMERGRELALSLGKTLASLGIVKGAVQLVAGALSLNVATLVVGRAIQGIVAAYLTRIAGKSFIEYFRQDQDWGDGGMTEVVQRQFQLTRKEEFIKAFVKDAFSKVVEPLKLSIEPDDLDEGPLFTANDLPIADQGFDRWADDAPIAPFSPRDLDRPEPIYTDRPAAPIPFHPDPQPRSQPSTVLPSEEENDDERYELAMIDRSEEPESNDWHRSTARDDW
;
A
#
# COMPACT_ATOMS: atom_id res chain seq x y z
N LEU A 1 25.73 -17.81 -24.62
CA LEU A 1 27.15 -17.65 -25.01
C LEU A 1 27.99 -18.38 -23.98
N GLU A 2 28.89 -19.25 -24.42
CA GLU A 2 29.95 -19.78 -23.56
C GLU A 2 31.18 -18.89 -23.75
N LEU A 3 31.63 -18.24 -22.69
CA LEU A 3 32.81 -17.38 -22.71
C LEU A 3 33.97 -18.14 -22.07
N ASP A 4 35.10 -18.23 -22.77
CA ASP A 4 36.28 -18.91 -22.26
C ASP A 4 36.66 -18.36 -20.88
N GLY A 5 36.77 -19.24 -19.89
CA GLY A 5 37.10 -18.91 -18.51
C GLY A 5 35.97 -18.24 -17.71
N VAL A 6 34.73 -18.23 -18.19
CA VAL A 6 33.52 -17.95 -17.40
C VAL A 6 32.80 -19.29 -17.20
N GLY A 7 32.61 -19.72 -15.95
CA GLY A 7 32.04 -21.04 -15.64
C GLY A 7 30.53 -21.19 -15.89
N GLN A 8 29.87 -20.11 -16.31
CA GLN A 8 28.40 -20.00 -16.43
C GLN A 8 28.00 -19.61 -17.85
N SER A 9 26.80 -20.02 -18.27
CA SER A 9 26.23 -19.62 -19.56
C SER A 9 25.76 -18.17 -19.50
N VAL A 10 26.20 -17.35 -20.45
CA VAL A 10 25.80 -15.93 -20.53
C VAL A 10 24.65 -15.77 -21.52
N GLU A 11 23.55 -15.16 -21.08
CA GLU A 11 22.44 -14.71 -21.92
C GLU A 11 22.49 -13.18 -22.06
N ILE A 12 22.36 -12.69 -23.30
CA ILE A 12 22.30 -11.25 -23.57
C ILE A 12 20.87 -10.94 -24.01
N VAL A 13 20.21 -10.07 -23.25
CA VAL A 13 18.84 -9.62 -23.53
C VAL A 13 18.90 -8.19 -24.05
N ASP A 14 18.46 -7.99 -25.28
CA ASP A 14 18.28 -6.65 -25.84
C ASP A 14 16.93 -6.08 -25.37
N THR A 15 16.98 -4.96 -24.64
CA THR A 15 15.80 -4.27 -24.14
C THR A 15 15.38 -3.16 -25.09
N PRO A 16 14.08 -2.88 -25.26
CA PRO A 16 13.63 -1.60 -25.82
C PRO A 16 14.29 -0.42 -25.10
N GLY A 17 14.43 0.72 -25.78
CA GLY A 17 15.06 1.90 -25.19
C GLY A 17 14.39 2.29 -23.86
N ILE A 18 15.21 2.58 -22.83
CA ILE A 18 14.71 2.96 -21.50
C ILE A 18 13.91 4.28 -21.51
N LEU A 19 13.95 5.00 -22.64
CA LEU A 19 13.29 6.27 -22.92
C LEU A 19 12.63 6.27 -24.32
N GLU A 20 11.61 5.46 -24.55
CA GLU A 20 10.74 5.62 -25.73
C GLU A 20 9.68 6.71 -25.48
N ALA A 21 9.60 7.71 -26.37
CA ALA A 21 8.57 8.75 -26.34
C ALA A 21 7.26 8.27 -26.99
N GLY A 22 6.11 8.63 -26.37
CA GLY A 22 4.75 8.35 -26.87
C GLY A 22 3.86 7.58 -25.88
N GLU A 23 2.54 7.50 -26.13
CA GLU A 23 1.58 6.79 -25.26
C GLU A 23 1.89 5.28 -25.10
N ALA A 24 2.48 4.67 -26.14
CA ALA A 24 3.01 3.30 -26.09
C ALA A 24 4.44 3.21 -25.49
N GLY A 25 5.14 4.34 -25.35
CA GLY A 25 6.52 4.42 -24.85
C GLY A 25 6.64 4.28 -23.34
N GLY A 26 5.63 4.74 -22.58
CA GLY A 26 5.60 4.60 -21.12
C GLY A 26 5.57 3.14 -20.64
N MET A 27 4.75 2.30 -21.28
CA MET A 27 4.67 0.87 -20.97
C MET A 27 5.96 0.13 -21.34
N ARG A 28 6.56 0.44 -22.50
CA ARG A 28 7.81 -0.19 -22.94
C ARG A 28 9.00 0.24 -22.09
N SER A 29 9.06 1.51 -21.68
CA SER A 29 10.06 2.01 -20.73
C SER A 29 9.97 1.29 -19.38
N GLN A 30 8.76 1.01 -18.88
CA GLN A 30 8.59 0.22 -17.65
C GLN A 30 9.08 -1.23 -17.81
N VAL A 31 8.77 -1.88 -18.94
CA VAL A 31 9.25 -3.24 -19.23
C VAL A 31 10.79 -3.27 -19.34
N ALA A 32 11.39 -2.31 -20.05
CA ALA A 32 12.84 -2.19 -20.16
C ALA A 32 13.51 -2.00 -18.79
N ARG A 33 12.94 -1.17 -17.92
CA ARG A 33 13.43 -1.01 -16.53
C ARG A 33 13.27 -2.29 -15.71
N GLN A 34 12.18 -3.02 -15.90
CA GLN A 34 11.96 -4.27 -15.21
C GLN A 34 13.00 -5.32 -15.65
N TRP A 35 13.25 -5.46 -16.95
CA TRP A 35 14.28 -6.36 -17.48
C TRP A 35 15.68 -5.96 -16.99
N ALA A 36 16.01 -4.67 -17.01
CA ALA A 36 17.26 -4.15 -16.46
C ALA A 36 17.42 -4.46 -14.96
N ALA A 37 16.32 -4.43 -14.21
CA ALA A 37 16.33 -4.76 -12.79
C ALA A 37 16.37 -6.27 -12.50
N GLU A 38 15.95 -7.11 -13.46
CA GLU A 38 15.97 -8.57 -13.39
C GLU A 38 17.26 -9.19 -13.96
N ALA A 39 18.07 -8.44 -14.72
CA ALA A 39 19.36 -8.89 -15.24
C ALA A 39 20.44 -8.92 -14.14
N ASP A 40 21.39 -9.86 -14.21
CA ASP A 40 22.50 -9.95 -13.23
C ASP A 40 23.52 -8.82 -13.40
N LEU A 41 23.81 -8.46 -14.65
CA LEU A 41 24.71 -7.38 -15.04
C LEU A 41 24.03 -6.46 -16.05
N LEU A 42 24.04 -5.15 -15.80
CA LEU A 42 23.49 -4.16 -16.71
C LEU A 42 24.59 -3.58 -17.62
N ILE A 43 24.36 -3.58 -18.94
CA ILE A 43 25.17 -2.82 -19.89
C ILE A 43 24.35 -1.61 -20.32
N PHE A 44 24.71 -0.43 -19.83
CA PHE A 44 24.03 0.82 -20.13
C PHE A 44 24.73 1.53 -21.29
N VAL A 45 24.11 1.52 -22.47
CA VAL A 45 24.71 2.09 -23.68
C VAL A 45 24.27 3.55 -23.85
N VAL A 46 25.23 4.45 -24.02
CA VAL A 46 25.03 5.88 -24.30
C VAL A 46 25.84 6.27 -25.53
N ASP A 47 25.44 7.31 -26.27
CA ASP A 47 26.19 7.79 -27.44
C ASP A 47 26.75 9.21 -27.31
N ASN A 48 26.60 9.80 -26.13
CA ASN A 48 27.14 11.09 -25.72
C ASN A 48 27.18 11.17 -24.17
N ASP A 49 27.42 12.36 -23.60
CA ASP A 49 27.22 12.62 -22.17
C ASP A 49 25.76 12.32 -21.74
N LEU A 50 25.57 11.94 -20.47
CA LEU A 50 24.29 11.52 -19.92
C LEU A 50 23.30 12.69 -19.85
N THR A 51 22.15 12.52 -20.49
CA THR A 51 20.99 13.39 -20.27
C THR A 51 20.37 13.13 -18.89
N GLN A 52 19.58 14.08 -18.37
CA GLN A 52 18.87 13.88 -17.10
C GLN A 52 17.91 12.68 -17.15
N ALA A 53 17.32 12.43 -18.32
CA ALA A 53 16.40 11.34 -18.54
C ALA A 53 17.10 9.96 -18.51
N GLU A 54 18.38 9.88 -18.90
CA GLU A 54 19.20 8.66 -18.83
C GLU A 54 19.85 8.49 -17.45
N PHE A 55 20.26 9.60 -16.84
CA PHE A 55 20.89 9.62 -15.53
C PHE A 55 19.96 9.07 -14.43
N ALA A 56 18.72 9.57 -14.37
CA ALA A 56 17.78 9.17 -13.32
C ALA A 56 17.53 7.64 -13.22
N PRO A 57 17.20 6.91 -14.30
CA PRO A 57 16.99 5.46 -14.22
C PRO A 57 18.29 4.69 -13.97
N LEU A 58 19.44 5.13 -14.52
CA LEU A 58 20.72 4.50 -14.25
C LEU A 58 21.07 4.57 -12.76
N ILE A 59 20.94 5.75 -12.14
CA ILE A 59 21.20 5.92 -10.71
C ILE A 59 20.20 5.14 -9.87
N ALA A 60 18.91 5.14 -10.21
CA ALA A 60 17.92 4.36 -9.48
C ALA A 60 18.23 2.85 -9.48
N LEU A 61 18.78 2.32 -10.58
CA LEU A 61 19.24 0.93 -10.65
C LEU A 61 20.54 0.73 -9.86
N ALA A 62 21.47 1.66 -9.91
CA ALA A 62 22.72 1.54 -9.16
C ALA A 62 22.51 1.64 -7.63
N GLU A 63 21.57 2.49 -7.17
CA GLU A 63 21.24 2.64 -5.74
C GLU A 63 20.60 1.38 -5.12
N ILE A 64 19.90 0.58 -5.92
CA ILE A 64 19.40 -0.74 -5.50
C ILE A 64 20.46 -1.85 -5.63
N GLY A 65 21.72 -1.48 -5.90
CA GLY A 65 22.85 -2.40 -5.98
C GLY A 65 23.07 -3.05 -7.36
N LYS A 66 22.42 -2.57 -8.44
CA LYS A 66 22.61 -3.19 -9.76
C LYS A 66 24.01 -2.90 -10.31
N ARG A 67 24.84 -3.94 -10.41
CA ARG A 67 26.14 -3.86 -11.09
C ARG A 67 25.94 -3.46 -12.56
N SER A 68 26.64 -2.39 -12.95
CA SER A 68 26.46 -1.77 -14.26
C SER A 68 27.80 -1.46 -14.93
N ILE A 69 27.86 -1.65 -16.25
CA ILE A 69 28.93 -1.18 -17.14
C ILE A 69 28.30 -0.12 -18.06
N VAL A 70 28.93 1.04 -18.18
CA VAL A 70 28.50 2.11 -19.09
C VAL A 70 29.34 2.03 -20.36
N ALA A 71 28.68 1.77 -21.48
CA ALA A 71 29.30 1.71 -22.79
C ALA A 71 29.02 3.01 -23.56
N PHE A 72 30.02 3.88 -23.66
CA PHE A 72 29.99 5.06 -24.51
C PHE A 72 30.21 4.64 -25.97
N ASN A 73 29.12 4.44 -26.69
CA ASN A 73 29.07 4.02 -28.07
C ASN A 73 29.22 5.19 -29.05
N LYS A 74 29.54 4.87 -30.31
CA LYS A 74 29.85 5.82 -31.38
C LYS A 74 31.07 6.69 -31.08
N SER A 75 32.03 6.15 -30.32
CA SER A 75 33.25 6.89 -29.97
C SER A 75 34.10 7.27 -31.19
N ASP A 76 33.91 6.55 -32.30
CA ASP A 76 34.54 6.80 -33.61
C ASP A 76 34.07 8.11 -34.29
N LEU A 77 32.93 8.67 -33.86
CA LEU A 77 32.42 9.95 -34.39
C LEU A 77 33.07 11.18 -33.71
N TYR A 78 33.88 10.97 -32.67
CA TYR A 78 34.51 12.01 -31.88
C TYR A 78 36.01 12.07 -32.13
N LEU A 79 36.57 13.28 -32.04
CA LEU A 79 38.03 13.42 -31.97
C LEU A 79 38.54 12.85 -30.66
N GLU A 80 39.81 12.44 -30.62
CA GLU A 80 40.41 11.83 -29.44
C GLU A 80 40.28 12.71 -28.19
N ALA A 81 40.51 14.03 -28.33
CA ALA A 81 40.34 14.99 -27.24
C ALA A 81 38.89 15.04 -26.72
N ASP A 82 37.90 15.13 -27.63
CA ASP A 82 36.48 15.17 -27.26
C ASP A 82 36.03 13.87 -26.58
N ARG A 83 36.55 12.73 -27.06
CA ARG A 83 36.29 11.41 -26.47
C ARG A 83 36.78 11.33 -25.02
N GLU A 84 38.00 11.78 -24.75
CA GLU A 84 38.56 11.79 -23.39
C GLU A 84 37.79 12.77 -22.48
N ASP A 85 37.35 13.91 -23.00
CA ASP A 85 36.53 14.88 -22.25
C ASP A 85 35.16 14.29 -21.85
N ILE A 86 34.49 13.58 -22.78
CA ILE A 86 33.22 12.90 -22.49
C ILE A 86 33.42 11.79 -21.45
N LEU A 87 34.46 10.95 -21.62
CA LEU A 87 34.78 9.90 -20.65
C LEU A 87 35.10 10.47 -19.26
N ALA A 88 35.85 11.56 -19.18
CA ALA A 88 36.17 12.23 -17.92
C ALA A 88 34.89 12.74 -17.23
N LYS A 89 33.96 13.34 -17.99
CA LYS A 89 32.66 13.78 -17.47
C LYS A 89 31.81 12.61 -16.96
N LEU A 90 31.68 11.54 -17.75
CA LEU A 90 30.92 10.35 -17.35
C LEU A 90 31.51 9.74 -16.06
N ARG A 91 32.83 9.56 -16.02
CA ARG A 91 33.55 9.06 -14.82
C ARG A 91 33.34 9.96 -13.61
N SER A 92 33.44 11.27 -13.78
CA SER A 92 33.20 12.22 -12.69
C SER A 92 31.76 12.20 -12.21
N ARG A 93 30.76 12.09 -13.10
CA ARG A 93 29.34 12.11 -12.71
C ARG A 93 28.91 10.80 -12.05
N LEU A 94 29.52 9.69 -12.42
CA LEU A 94 29.13 8.34 -11.98
C LEU A 94 30.04 7.76 -10.89
N HIS A 95 31.09 8.48 -10.47
CA HIS A 95 32.15 7.97 -9.58
C HIS A 95 31.65 7.30 -8.30
N ARG A 96 30.45 7.68 -7.82
CA ARG A 96 29.88 7.19 -6.56
C ARG A 96 29.25 5.80 -6.72
N TRP A 97 28.85 5.45 -7.93
CA TRP A 97 28.04 4.27 -8.21
C TRP A 97 28.73 3.28 -9.15
N ILE A 98 29.50 3.79 -10.11
CA ILE A 98 30.12 2.98 -11.16
C ILE A 98 31.63 3.22 -11.17
N PRO A 99 32.45 2.16 -11.03
CA PRO A 99 33.90 2.27 -11.12
C PRO A 99 34.35 2.85 -12.47
N PRO A 100 35.40 3.68 -12.52
CA PRO A 100 35.88 4.27 -13.77
C PRO A 100 36.31 3.24 -14.83
N SER A 101 36.72 2.03 -14.41
CA SER A 101 37.06 0.91 -15.28
C SER A 101 35.85 0.32 -16.02
N ASP A 102 34.64 0.51 -15.50
CA ASP A 102 33.40 0.04 -16.10
C ASP A 102 32.76 1.07 -17.02
N ILE A 103 33.46 2.18 -17.28
CA ILE A 103 33.03 3.21 -18.23
C ILE A 103 33.97 3.13 -19.43
N VAL A 104 33.49 2.46 -20.48
CA VAL A 104 34.29 2.06 -21.65
C VAL A 104 33.77 2.73 -22.92
N ALA A 105 34.69 3.21 -23.75
CA ALA A 105 34.36 3.69 -25.10
C ALA A 105 34.33 2.53 -26.09
N ILE A 106 33.34 2.52 -26.97
CA ILE A 106 33.18 1.51 -28.02
C ILE A 106 32.68 2.14 -29.34
N ALA A 107 32.89 1.42 -30.44
CA ALA A 107 32.25 1.69 -31.72
C ALA A 107 31.59 0.42 -32.25
N SER A 108 30.28 0.25 -32.01
CA SER A 108 29.59 -1.00 -32.39
C SER A 108 29.31 -1.14 -33.89
N ASN A 109 29.22 -0.03 -34.62
CA ASN A 109 28.99 -0.01 -36.07
C ASN A 109 29.58 1.26 -36.71
N PRO A 110 30.92 1.34 -36.84
CA PRO A 110 31.58 2.51 -37.40
C PRO A 110 31.14 2.76 -38.87
N PRO A 111 31.01 4.03 -39.29
CA PRO A 111 30.58 4.38 -40.63
C PRO A 111 31.65 4.04 -41.67
N SER A 112 31.24 3.79 -42.91
CA SER A 112 32.18 3.59 -44.01
C SER A 112 32.89 4.91 -44.35
N VAL A 113 34.21 4.86 -44.51
CA VAL A 113 35.06 6.02 -44.80
C VAL A 113 35.65 5.87 -46.20
N ARG A 114 35.69 6.98 -46.96
CA ARG A 114 36.44 7.05 -48.21
C ARG A 114 37.87 7.47 -47.92
N ILE A 115 38.83 6.64 -48.28
CA ILE A 115 40.25 6.97 -48.19
C ILE A 115 40.72 7.72 -49.45
N ASP A 116 41.90 8.35 -49.38
CA ASP A 116 42.46 9.19 -50.46
C ASP A 116 42.62 8.45 -51.80
N SER A 117 42.68 7.11 -51.79
CA SER A 117 42.68 6.28 -53.00
C SER A 117 41.32 6.19 -53.72
N GLY A 118 40.25 6.75 -53.13
CA GLY A 118 38.86 6.64 -53.61
C GLY A 118 38.13 5.38 -53.17
N GLU A 119 38.81 4.46 -52.47
CA GLU A 119 38.22 3.24 -51.94
C GLU A 119 37.34 3.52 -50.71
N VAL A 120 36.21 2.81 -50.61
CA VAL A 120 35.31 2.86 -49.45
C VAL A 120 35.66 1.70 -48.52
N ILE A 121 36.17 2.00 -47.33
CA ILE A 121 36.49 1.01 -46.30
C ILE A 121 35.43 1.08 -45.21
N LYS A 122 34.92 -0.08 -44.78
CA LYS A 122 34.10 -0.19 -43.56
C LYS A 122 34.98 -0.71 -42.42
N PRO A 123 35.26 0.09 -41.38
CA PRO A 123 36.03 -0.37 -40.23
C PRO A 123 35.31 -1.50 -39.48
N ASN A 124 36.06 -2.33 -38.77
CA ASN A 124 35.49 -3.36 -37.91
C ASN A 124 34.96 -2.74 -36.60
N PRO A 125 33.91 -3.31 -35.98
CA PRO A 125 33.44 -2.87 -34.67
C PRO A 125 34.53 -2.92 -33.60
N GLU A 126 34.66 -1.84 -32.83
CA GLU A 126 35.57 -1.70 -31.69
C GLU A 126 34.80 -1.94 -30.39
N ILE A 127 34.52 -3.21 -30.09
CA ILE A 127 33.78 -3.62 -28.86
C ILE A 127 34.64 -4.45 -27.90
N LEU A 128 35.90 -4.72 -28.25
CA LEU A 128 36.75 -5.65 -27.51
C LEU A 128 36.96 -5.21 -26.06
N THR A 129 37.09 -3.91 -25.81
CA THR A 129 37.22 -3.34 -24.46
C THR A 129 36.01 -3.66 -23.59
N LEU A 130 34.79 -3.55 -24.14
CA LEU A 130 33.57 -3.92 -23.43
C LEU A 130 33.51 -5.43 -23.17
N VAL A 131 33.85 -6.24 -24.16
CA VAL A 131 33.86 -7.72 -24.01
C VAL A 131 34.85 -8.14 -22.92
N GLN A 132 36.05 -7.55 -22.90
CA GLN A 132 37.05 -7.81 -21.86
C GLN A 132 36.55 -7.40 -20.48
N GLN A 133 35.87 -6.25 -20.37
CA GLN A 133 35.33 -5.80 -19.10
C GLN A 133 34.18 -6.69 -18.60
N ILE A 134 33.28 -7.14 -19.48
CA ILE A 134 32.24 -8.10 -19.14
C ILE A 134 32.87 -9.40 -18.62
N ILE A 135 33.87 -9.94 -19.33
CA ILE A 135 34.56 -11.16 -18.91
C ILE A 135 35.25 -10.96 -17.56
N ALA A 136 35.90 -9.81 -17.33
CA ALA A 136 36.56 -9.50 -16.08
C ALA A 136 35.57 -9.51 -14.91
N VAL A 137 34.44 -8.79 -15.05
CA VAL A 137 33.38 -8.73 -14.04
C VAL A 137 32.77 -10.11 -13.79
N LEU A 138 32.42 -10.86 -14.83
CA LEU A 138 31.82 -12.19 -14.67
C LEU A 138 32.78 -13.20 -14.00
N ARG A 139 34.09 -13.05 -14.19
CA ARG A 139 35.10 -13.89 -13.52
C ARG A 139 35.32 -13.52 -12.06
N SER A 140 35.27 -12.23 -11.73
CA SER A 140 35.55 -11.76 -10.37
C SER A 140 34.31 -11.77 -9.48
N GLU A 141 33.13 -11.50 -10.04
CA GLU A 141 31.90 -11.18 -9.31
C GLU A 141 30.70 -12.07 -9.71
N GLY A 142 30.84 -12.99 -10.68
CA GLY A 142 29.70 -13.68 -11.31
C GLY A 142 28.75 -14.42 -10.34
N GLU A 143 29.29 -15.14 -9.35
CA GLU A 143 28.46 -15.83 -8.35
C GLU A 143 27.72 -14.84 -7.44
N ASP A 144 28.38 -13.75 -7.05
CA ASP A 144 27.80 -12.68 -6.22
C ASP A 144 26.67 -11.96 -6.98
N LEU A 145 26.86 -11.68 -8.28
CA LEU A 145 25.83 -11.04 -9.11
C LEU A 145 24.54 -11.85 -9.17
N ILE A 146 24.64 -13.18 -9.31
CA ILE A 146 23.48 -14.07 -9.32
C ILE A 146 22.84 -14.11 -7.93
N ALA A 147 23.63 -14.21 -6.86
CA ALA A 147 23.12 -14.25 -5.49
C ALA A 147 22.36 -12.97 -5.13
N ASP A 148 22.94 -11.80 -5.43
CA ASP A 148 22.33 -10.49 -5.19
C ASP A 148 21.04 -10.32 -5.99
N ASN A 149 21.04 -10.73 -7.26
CA ASN A 149 19.86 -10.63 -8.09
C ASN A 149 18.73 -11.57 -7.62
N ILE A 150 19.05 -12.82 -7.22
CA ILE A 150 18.08 -13.74 -6.61
C ILE A 150 17.49 -13.14 -5.33
N LEU A 151 18.32 -12.56 -4.46
CA LEU A 151 17.86 -11.92 -3.23
C LEU A 151 16.90 -10.76 -3.54
N LEU A 152 17.28 -9.87 -4.46
CA LEU A 152 16.46 -8.74 -4.91
C LEU A 152 15.12 -9.21 -5.50
N GLN A 153 15.15 -10.24 -6.35
CA GLN A 153 13.94 -10.82 -6.95
C GLN A 153 13.04 -11.47 -5.90
N SER A 154 13.61 -12.19 -4.94
CA SER A 154 12.88 -12.86 -3.87
C SER A 154 12.17 -11.85 -2.96
N GLN A 155 12.83 -10.75 -2.58
CA GLN A 155 12.21 -9.66 -1.82
C GLN A 155 11.02 -9.04 -2.57
N ARG A 156 11.22 -8.72 -3.86
CA ARG A 156 10.14 -8.16 -4.71
C ARG A 156 8.98 -9.13 -4.88
N LEU A 157 9.26 -10.41 -5.03
CA LEU A 157 8.25 -11.46 -5.11
C LEU A 157 7.46 -11.54 -3.80
N GLY A 158 8.15 -11.49 -2.66
CA GLY A 158 7.56 -11.41 -1.33
C GLY A 158 6.63 -10.22 -1.18
N ASP A 159 7.05 -9.03 -1.58
CA ASP A 159 6.23 -7.82 -1.52
C ASP A 159 5.00 -7.88 -2.44
N ARG A 160 5.17 -8.38 -3.66
CA ARG A 160 4.05 -8.60 -4.60
C ARG A 160 3.06 -9.60 -4.01
N ALA A 161 3.54 -10.72 -3.47
CA ALA A 161 2.70 -11.72 -2.83
C ALA A 161 1.93 -11.13 -1.64
N ARG A 162 2.61 -10.39 -0.75
CA ARG A 162 1.97 -9.69 0.38
C ARG A 162 0.87 -8.74 -0.08
N LYS A 163 1.13 -7.91 -1.09
CA LYS A 163 0.13 -6.98 -1.66
C LYS A 163 -1.07 -7.71 -2.26
N LEU A 164 -0.85 -8.81 -2.97
CA LEU A 164 -1.93 -9.61 -3.55
C LEU A 164 -2.78 -10.28 -2.47
N ILE A 165 -2.14 -10.88 -1.46
CA ILE A 165 -2.81 -11.50 -0.31
C ILE A 165 -3.61 -10.46 0.45
N ASP A 166 -3.04 -9.30 0.74
CA ASP A 166 -3.72 -8.20 1.43
C ASP A 166 -4.93 -7.69 0.63
N ALA A 167 -4.79 -7.49 -0.68
CA ALA A 167 -5.90 -7.09 -1.55
C ALA A 167 -7.00 -8.16 -1.65
N GLN A 168 -6.65 -9.44 -1.55
CA GLN A 168 -7.62 -10.54 -1.50
C GLN A 168 -8.34 -10.57 -0.15
N ARG A 169 -7.60 -10.50 0.96
CA ARG A 169 -8.14 -10.45 2.33
C ARG A 169 -9.09 -9.26 2.49
N HIS A 170 -8.67 -8.08 2.05
CA HIS A 170 -9.51 -6.88 2.09
C HIS A 170 -10.82 -7.07 1.32
N ARG A 171 -10.78 -7.66 0.11
CA ARG A 171 -12.00 -7.97 -0.66
C ARG A 171 -12.91 -8.98 0.04
N GLN A 172 -12.34 -10.02 0.65
CA GLN A 172 -13.12 -11.01 1.41
C GLN A 172 -13.77 -10.39 2.65
N ALA A 173 -13.02 -9.62 3.42
CA ALA A 173 -13.53 -8.93 4.60
C ALA A 173 -14.59 -7.87 4.24
N ALA A 174 -14.40 -7.14 3.14
CA ALA A 174 -15.41 -6.20 2.64
C ALA A 174 -16.74 -6.90 2.31
N LYS A 175 -16.72 -8.10 1.71
CA LYS A 175 -17.92 -8.90 1.47
C LYS A 175 -18.62 -9.33 2.77
N ILE A 176 -17.85 -9.64 3.81
CA ILE A 176 -18.39 -9.95 5.14
C ILE A 176 -19.12 -8.72 5.70
N VAL A 177 -18.47 -7.55 5.71
CA VAL A 177 -19.08 -6.28 6.14
C VAL A 177 -20.34 -5.97 5.33
N ASP A 178 -20.28 -6.16 4.01
CA ASP A 178 -21.42 -5.92 3.12
C ASP A 178 -22.61 -6.83 3.41
N ARG A 179 -22.37 -8.05 3.89
CA ARG A 179 -23.43 -8.96 4.33
C ARG A 179 -24.01 -8.52 5.68
N TYR A 180 -23.15 -8.26 6.66
CA TYR A 180 -23.59 -7.93 8.02
C TYR A 180 -24.23 -6.54 8.15
N GLN A 181 -23.89 -5.58 7.29
CA GLN A 181 -24.58 -4.27 7.26
C GLN A 181 -26.08 -4.44 6.94
N TRP A 182 -26.46 -5.39 6.08
CA TRP A 182 -27.86 -5.63 5.70
C TRP A 182 -28.59 -6.58 6.65
N ILE A 183 -27.89 -7.60 7.17
CA ILE A 183 -28.45 -8.47 8.23
C ILE A 183 -28.78 -7.66 9.47
N GLY A 184 -27.85 -6.79 9.91
CA GLY A 184 -28.07 -5.90 11.05
C GLY A 184 -29.21 -4.91 10.80
N ALA A 185 -29.33 -4.37 9.58
CA ALA A 185 -30.43 -3.48 9.20
C ALA A 185 -31.80 -4.16 9.29
N GLY A 186 -31.91 -5.41 8.81
CA GLY A 186 -33.14 -6.19 8.86
C GLY A 186 -33.54 -6.55 10.28
N ALA A 187 -32.59 -6.95 11.12
CA ALA A 187 -32.83 -7.23 12.53
C ALA A 187 -33.38 -5.99 13.27
N VAL A 188 -32.72 -4.83 13.13
CA VAL A 188 -33.14 -3.58 13.78
C VAL A 188 -34.48 -3.06 13.25
N ALA A 189 -34.81 -3.32 11.98
CA ALA A 189 -36.08 -2.91 11.41
C ALA A 189 -37.28 -3.76 11.92
N MET A 190 -37.04 -4.99 12.37
CA MET A 190 -38.08 -5.96 12.75
C MET A 190 -38.42 -5.96 14.26
N THR A 191 -37.57 -5.42 15.14
CA THR A 191 -37.82 -5.42 16.59
C THR A 191 -38.11 -4.01 17.15
N PRO A 192 -39.18 -3.81 17.95
CA PRO A 192 -39.51 -2.50 18.52
C PRO A 192 -39.04 -2.30 19.98
N LEU A 193 -38.01 -3.02 20.47
CA LEU A 193 -37.65 -2.98 21.90
C LEU A 193 -36.17 -2.60 22.16
N PRO A 194 -35.90 -1.40 22.73
CA PRO A 194 -34.55 -0.80 22.84
C PRO A 194 -33.46 -1.59 23.56
N VAL A 195 -33.79 -2.60 24.38
CA VAL A 195 -32.83 -3.33 25.23
C VAL A 195 -32.46 -4.71 24.68
N VAL A 196 -33.41 -5.41 24.02
CA VAL A 196 -33.17 -6.73 23.40
C VAL A 196 -32.43 -6.57 22.07
N ASP A 197 -32.68 -5.47 21.35
CA ASP A 197 -32.00 -5.15 20.08
C ASP A 197 -30.49 -4.98 20.23
N MET A 198 -30.00 -4.46 21.37
CA MET A 198 -28.57 -4.21 21.54
C MET A 198 -27.78 -5.53 21.75
N LEU A 199 -28.40 -6.56 22.34
CA LEU A 199 -27.79 -7.88 22.53
C LEU A 199 -27.75 -8.69 21.24
N ALA A 200 -28.85 -8.70 20.47
CA ALA A 200 -28.90 -9.34 19.17
C ALA A 200 -27.97 -8.64 18.17
N ALA A 201 -27.94 -7.30 18.16
CA ALA A 201 -26.99 -6.52 17.37
C ALA A 201 -25.54 -6.76 17.82
N ALA A 202 -25.27 -6.89 19.13
CA ALA A 202 -23.91 -7.20 19.63
C ALA A 202 -23.45 -8.60 19.21
N ALA A 203 -24.33 -9.61 19.21
CA ALA A 203 -23.99 -10.97 18.78
C ALA A 203 -23.77 -11.07 17.27
N VAL A 204 -24.64 -10.45 16.47
CA VAL A 204 -24.50 -10.37 15.00
C VAL A 204 -23.22 -9.62 14.63
N ASN A 205 -22.90 -8.54 15.34
CA ASN A 205 -21.65 -7.81 15.13
C ASN A 205 -20.44 -8.62 15.63
N ALA A 206 -20.52 -9.36 16.73
CA ALA A 206 -19.43 -10.22 17.20
C ALA A 206 -19.05 -11.30 16.18
N GLN A 207 -20.05 -11.93 15.54
CA GLN A 207 -19.80 -12.89 14.47
C GLN A 207 -19.11 -12.23 13.26
N MET A 208 -19.51 -11.00 12.88
CA MET A 208 -18.80 -10.24 11.86
C MET A 208 -17.33 -10.05 12.23
N VAL A 209 -17.03 -9.65 13.47
CA VAL A 209 -15.64 -9.48 13.95
C VAL A 209 -14.86 -10.79 13.85
N VAL A 210 -15.43 -11.91 14.30
CA VAL A 210 -14.79 -13.23 14.24
C VAL A 210 -14.52 -13.67 12.80
N GLU A 211 -15.46 -13.43 11.89
CA GLU A 211 -15.26 -13.78 10.48
C GLU A 211 -14.21 -12.91 9.80
N ILE A 212 -14.14 -11.61 10.12
CA ILE A 212 -13.06 -10.74 9.64
C ILE A 212 -11.72 -11.22 10.21
N ALA A 213 -11.64 -11.54 11.50
CA ALA A 213 -10.44 -12.07 12.14
C ALA A 213 -9.91 -13.32 11.42
N LYS A 214 -10.80 -14.25 11.07
CA LYS A 214 -10.45 -15.46 10.29
C LYS A 214 -9.87 -15.16 8.92
N VAL A 215 -10.37 -14.13 8.21
CA VAL A 215 -9.80 -13.71 6.91
C VAL A 215 -8.34 -13.27 7.05
N TYR A 216 -8.00 -12.63 8.16
CA TYR A 216 -6.64 -12.18 8.46
C TYR A 216 -5.79 -13.24 9.18
N GLY A 217 -6.32 -14.44 9.45
CA GLY A 217 -5.60 -15.52 10.13
C GLY A 217 -5.50 -15.36 11.65
N CYS A 218 -6.34 -14.49 12.24
CA CYS A 218 -6.41 -14.29 13.68
C CYS A 218 -7.42 -15.26 14.30
N GLU A 219 -7.02 -16.00 15.32
CA GLU A 219 -7.94 -16.83 16.11
C GLU A 219 -8.70 -15.96 17.12
N LEU A 220 -10.01 -15.83 16.92
CA LEU A 220 -10.89 -15.06 17.79
C LEU A 220 -12.14 -15.87 18.12
N ASN A 221 -12.44 -15.99 19.42
CA ASN A 221 -13.68 -16.59 19.88
C ASN A 221 -14.82 -15.56 19.90
N MET A 222 -16.05 -16.04 20.10
CA MET A 222 -17.24 -15.18 20.09
C MET A 222 -17.25 -14.15 21.22
N GLU A 223 -16.79 -14.54 22.42
CA GLU A 223 -16.75 -13.67 23.61
C GLU A 223 -15.86 -12.45 23.36
N ARG A 224 -14.63 -12.67 22.90
CA ARG A 224 -13.67 -11.61 22.61
C ARG A 224 -14.09 -10.78 21.40
N GLY A 225 -14.73 -11.41 20.40
CA GLY A 225 -15.38 -10.70 19.29
C GLY A 225 -16.47 -9.74 19.78
N ARG A 226 -17.27 -10.15 20.78
CA ARG A 226 -18.30 -9.31 21.40
C ARG A 226 -17.70 -8.18 22.21
N GLU A 227 -16.65 -8.42 22.99
CA GLU A 227 -15.93 -7.39 23.74
C GLU A 227 -15.39 -6.30 22.81
N LEU A 228 -14.73 -6.69 21.72
CA LEU A 228 -14.23 -5.77 20.71
C LEU A 228 -15.35 -4.96 20.07
N ALA A 229 -16.44 -5.63 19.66
CA ALA A 229 -17.61 -4.96 19.08
C ALA A 229 -18.24 -3.95 20.04
N LEU A 230 -18.37 -4.29 21.34
CA LEU A 230 -18.90 -3.41 22.37
C LEU A 230 -17.97 -2.22 22.63
N SER A 231 -16.66 -2.44 22.71
CA SER A 231 -15.68 -1.36 22.88
C SER A 231 -15.77 -0.37 21.73
N LEU A 232 -15.81 -0.86 20.48
CA LEU A 232 -15.93 -0.02 19.29
C LEU A 232 -17.27 0.74 19.27
N GLY A 233 -18.37 0.08 19.65
CA GLY A 233 -19.68 0.70 19.77
C GLY A 233 -19.71 1.84 20.80
N LYS A 234 -19.09 1.65 21.97
CA LYS A 234 -18.92 2.70 22.99
C LYS A 234 -18.11 3.88 22.44
N THR A 235 -17.04 3.62 21.70
CA THR A 235 -16.23 4.66 21.05
C THR A 235 -17.01 5.43 19.99
N LEU A 236 -17.80 4.75 19.14
CA LEU A 236 -18.68 5.39 18.18
C LEU A 236 -19.71 6.32 18.87
N ALA A 237 -20.25 5.89 20.00
CA ALA A 237 -21.20 6.68 20.79
C ALA A 237 -20.52 7.88 21.46
N SER A 238 -19.37 7.69 22.13
CA SER A 238 -18.66 8.74 22.86
C SER A 238 -18.13 9.85 21.94
N LEU A 239 -17.79 9.50 20.69
CA LEU A 239 -17.37 10.45 19.66
C LEU A 239 -18.52 11.17 18.96
N GLY A 240 -19.77 10.88 19.32
CA GLY A 240 -20.96 11.46 18.68
C GLY A 240 -21.20 10.98 17.25
N ILE A 241 -20.51 9.92 16.80
CA ILE A 241 -20.63 9.38 15.45
C ILE A 241 -22.02 8.76 15.22
N VAL A 242 -22.60 8.15 16.26
CA VAL A 242 -23.99 7.65 16.20
C VAL A 242 -24.96 8.79 15.86
N LYS A 243 -24.86 9.91 16.58
CA LYS A 243 -25.69 11.11 16.34
C LYS A 243 -25.42 11.70 14.95
N GLY A 244 -24.16 11.79 14.55
CA GLY A 244 -23.77 12.28 13.23
C GLY A 244 -24.32 11.42 12.09
N ALA A 245 -24.29 10.09 12.23
CA ALA A 245 -24.84 9.16 11.25
C ALA A 245 -26.36 9.35 11.07
N VAL A 246 -27.11 9.50 12.18
CA VAL A 246 -28.56 9.80 12.13
C VAL A 246 -28.82 11.08 11.33
N GLN A 247 -28.09 12.16 11.62
CA GLN A 247 -28.25 13.44 10.94
C GLN A 247 -27.92 13.36 9.44
N LEU A 248 -26.84 12.66 9.07
CA LEU A 248 -26.43 12.49 7.68
C LEU A 248 -27.46 11.68 6.88
N VAL A 249 -27.92 10.55 7.43
CA VAL A 249 -28.92 9.70 6.76
C VAL A 249 -30.26 10.43 6.64
N ALA A 250 -30.73 11.08 7.71
CA ALA A 250 -31.99 11.84 7.69
C ALA A 250 -31.94 12.99 6.67
N GLY A 251 -30.85 13.76 6.65
CA GLY A 251 -30.65 14.84 5.68
C GLY A 251 -30.62 14.33 4.24
N ALA A 252 -29.92 13.23 3.97
CA ALA A 252 -29.88 12.62 2.65
C ALA A 252 -31.23 12.06 2.17
N LEU A 253 -32.04 11.50 3.09
CA LEU A 253 -33.41 11.04 2.77
C LEU A 253 -34.32 12.20 2.37
N SER A 254 -34.23 13.32 3.09
CA SER A 254 -35.08 14.51 2.84
C SER A 254 -34.88 15.14 1.46
N LEU A 255 -33.74 14.89 0.81
CA LEU A 255 -33.38 15.47 -0.49
C LEU A 255 -33.86 14.65 -1.70
N ASN A 256 -34.21 13.37 -1.53
CA ASN A 256 -34.39 12.45 -2.66
C ASN A 256 -35.74 11.73 -2.73
N VAL A 257 -36.67 11.86 -1.77
CA VAL A 257 -37.96 11.15 -1.86
C VAL A 257 -39.14 11.90 -1.23
N ALA A 258 -40.21 12.07 -2.01
CA ALA A 258 -41.49 12.67 -1.62
C ALA A 258 -42.43 11.73 -0.82
N THR A 259 -41.94 10.89 0.10
CA THR A 259 -42.80 9.91 0.81
C THR A 259 -42.47 9.74 2.29
N LEU A 260 -43.53 9.62 3.08
CA LEU A 260 -43.55 9.18 4.48
C LEU A 260 -42.71 7.90 4.65
N VAL A 261 -41.49 8.05 5.16
CA VAL A 261 -40.66 6.92 5.59
C VAL A 261 -40.88 6.74 7.10
N VAL A 262 -41.39 5.57 7.49
CA VAL A 262 -41.57 5.17 8.89
C VAL A 262 -40.23 5.26 9.62
N GLY A 263 -40.19 5.82 10.85
CA GLY A 263 -38.95 5.99 11.62
C GLY A 263 -38.07 4.72 11.73
N ARG A 264 -38.69 3.54 11.65
CA ARG A 264 -38.01 2.22 11.63
C ARG A 264 -37.08 2.01 10.42
N ALA A 265 -37.46 2.51 9.24
CA ALA A 265 -36.61 2.42 8.06
C ALA A 265 -35.35 3.29 8.20
N ILE A 266 -35.47 4.48 8.77
CA ILE A 266 -34.32 5.36 9.05
C ILE A 266 -33.38 4.66 10.05
N GLN A 267 -33.92 4.05 11.10
CA GLN A 267 -33.13 3.31 12.10
C GLN A 267 -32.36 2.14 11.46
N GLY A 268 -32.99 1.37 10.58
CA GLY A 268 -32.32 0.28 9.85
C GLY A 268 -31.18 0.78 8.95
N ILE A 269 -31.37 1.88 8.22
CA ILE A 269 -30.33 2.48 7.37
C ILE A 269 -29.16 3.02 8.21
N VAL A 270 -29.44 3.67 9.34
CA VAL A 270 -28.39 4.16 10.26
C VAL A 270 -27.62 3.00 10.87
N ALA A 271 -28.30 1.93 11.28
CA ALA A 271 -27.65 0.72 11.81
C ALA A 271 -26.71 0.11 10.75
N ALA A 272 -27.16 -0.06 9.51
CA ALA A 272 -26.33 -0.51 8.40
C ALA A 272 -25.08 0.35 8.21
N TYR A 273 -25.27 1.67 8.27
CA TYR A 273 -24.19 2.64 8.08
C TYR A 273 -23.13 2.54 9.20
N LEU A 274 -23.56 2.44 10.46
CA LEU A 274 -22.67 2.26 11.60
C LEU A 274 -21.97 0.90 11.58
N THR A 275 -22.66 -0.17 11.21
CA THR A 275 -22.06 -1.50 11.03
C THR A 275 -20.99 -1.48 9.94
N ARG A 276 -21.18 -0.72 8.86
CA ARG A 276 -20.17 -0.54 7.81
C ARG A 276 -18.92 0.17 8.34
N ILE A 277 -19.07 1.22 9.14
CA ILE A 277 -17.94 1.92 9.78
C ILE A 277 -17.21 0.99 10.75
N ALA A 278 -17.97 0.26 11.57
CA ALA A 278 -17.42 -0.71 12.51
C ALA A 278 -16.62 -1.80 11.80
N GLY A 279 -17.21 -2.41 10.76
CA GLY A 279 -16.58 -3.42 9.93
C GLY A 279 -15.30 -2.94 9.26
N LYS A 280 -15.29 -1.73 8.68
CA LYS A 280 -14.08 -1.13 8.11
C LYS A 280 -13.00 -0.85 9.16
N SER A 281 -13.39 -0.49 10.38
CA SER A 281 -12.46 -0.26 11.48
C SER A 281 -11.82 -1.57 11.93
N PHE A 282 -12.59 -2.67 12.01
CA PHE A 282 -12.03 -4.00 12.30
C PHE A 282 -11.16 -4.55 11.18
N ILE A 283 -11.48 -4.28 9.92
CA ILE A 283 -10.60 -4.59 8.79
C ILE A 283 -9.22 -3.96 9.00
N GLU A 284 -9.17 -2.69 9.41
CA GLU A 284 -7.90 -2.02 9.67
C GLU A 284 -7.17 -2.63 10.88
N TYR A 285 -7.89 -2.87 11.98
CA TYR A 285 -7.34 -3.51 13.18
C TYR A 285 -6.69 -4.88 12.90
N PHE A 286 -7.39 -5.77 12.19
CA PHE A 286 -6.85 -7.09 11.87
C PHE A 286 -5.80 -7.07 10.75
N ARG A 287 -5.79 -6.04 9.91
CA ARG A 287 -4.73 -5.81 8.92
C ARG A 287 -3.43 -5.33 9.56
N GLN A 288 -3.52 -4.65 10.71
CA GLN A 288 -2.39 -4.21 11.53
C GLN A 288 -2.08 -5.21 12.67
N ASP A 289 -2.25 -6.51 12.42
CA ASP A 289 -1.93 -7.58 13.39
C ASP A 289 -2.58 -7.43 14.77
N GLN A 290 -3.85 -6.99 14.80
CA GLN A 290 -4.63 -6.74 16.03
C GLN A 290 -4.13 -5.53 16.83
N ASP A 291 -3.62 -4.53 16.12
CA ASP A 291 -3.26 -3.21 16.65
C ASP A 291 -4.16 -2.12 16.04
N TRP A 292 -4.48 -1.09 16.82
CA TRP A 292 -5.18 0.10 16.34
C TRP A 292 -4.20 1.18 15.81
N GLY A 293 -2.90 1.00 16.03
CA GLY A 293 -1.85 1.97 15.73
C GLY A 293 -1.75 3.08 16.77
N ASP A 294 -0.81 4.01 16.57
CA ASP A 294 -0.44 5.05 17.54
C ASP A 294 -1.60 5.94 18.00
N GLY A 295 -2.57 6.20 17.11
CA GLY A 295 -3.78 6.98 17.40
C GLY A 295 -4.89 6.22 18.11
N GLY A 296 -4.72 4.91 18.29
CA GLY A 296 -5.69 4.02 18.89
C GLY A 296 -7.03 3.93 18.14
N MET A 297 -7.97 3.23 18.77
CA MET A 297 -9.30 2.96 18.21
C MET A 297 -10.07 4.23 17.82
N THR A 298 -9.91 5.30 18.61
CA THR A 298 -10.58 6.59 18.39
C THR A 298 -10.20 7.19 17.03
N GLU A 299 -8.91 7.23 16.69
CA GLU A 299 -8.46 7.80 15.42
C GLU A 299 -8.96 6.97 14.25
N VAL A 300 -8.83 5.64 14.33
CA VAL A 300 -9.28 4.71 13.27
C VAL A 300 -10.77 4.92 12.99
N VAL A 301 -11.60 4.94 14.03
CA VAL A 301 -13.05 5.11 13.91
C VAL A 301 -13.41 6.48 13.31
N GLN A 302 -12.78 7.57 13.76
CA GLN A 302 -13.01 8.90 13.18
C GLN A 302 -12.63 8.95 11.71
N ARG A 303 -11.48 8.39 11.35
CA ARG A 303 -11.00 8.30 9.96
C ARG A 303 -12.00 7.55 9.08
N GLN A 304 -12.48 6.38 9.54
CA GLN A 304 -13.47 5.61 8.79
C GLN A 304 -14.82 6.34 8.65
N PHE A 305 -15.26 7.07 9.68
CA PHE A 305 -16.45 7.92 9.59
C PHE A 305 -16.26 9.06 8.58
N GLN A 306 -15.14 9.79 8.62
CA GLN A 306 -14.86 10.88 7.68
C GLN A 306 -14.80 10.40 6.22
N LEU A 307 -14.15 9.27 5.95
CA LEU A 307 -14.10 8.67 4.61
C LEU A 307 -15.49 8.31 4.09
N THR A 308 -16.37 7.88 4.99
CA THR A 308 -17.74 7.42 4.68
C THR A 308 -18.75 8.59 4.71
N ARG A 309 -18.37 9.78 5.21
CA ARG A 309 -19.21 10.99 5.26
C ARG A 309 -19.27 11.76 3.94
N LYS A 310 -18.38 11.48 2.98
CA LYS A 310 -18.37 12.16 1.67
C LYS A 310 -19.76 12.11 1.04
N GLU A 311 -20.25 13.26 0.56
CA GLU A 311 -21.64 13.42 0.11
C GLU A 311 -22.04 12.41 -0.97
N GLU A 312 -21.13 12.16 -1.92
CA GLU A 312 -21.31 11.15 -2.98
C GLU A 312 -21.52 9.75 -2.40
N PHE A 313 -20.73 9.38 -1.38
CA PHE A 313 -20.88 8.10 -0.70
C PHE A 313 -22.23 8.00 0.01
N ILE A 314 -22.62 9.02 0.78
CA ILE A 314 -23.88 9.02 1.54
C ILE A 314 -25.08 8.87 0.60
N LYS A 315 -25.10 9.61 -0.51
CA LYS A 315 -26.18 9.52 -1.51
C LYS A 315 -26.27 8.12 -2.12
N ALA A 316 -25.14 7.55 -2.52
CA ALA A 316 -25.10 6.20 -3.08
C ALA A 316 -25.54 5.14 -2.06
N PHE A 317 -25.06 5.26 -0.82
CA PHE A 317 -25.40 4.35 0.28
C PHE A 317 -26.89 4.39 0.62
N VAL A 318 -27.46 5.59 0.81
CA VAL A 318 -28.88 5.76 1.13
C VAL A 318 -29.77 5.21 0.01
N LYS A 319 -29.37 5.41 -1.25
CA LYS A 319 -30.08 4.85 -2.41
C LYS A 319 -30.10 3.32 -2.39
N ASP A 320 -28.95 2.68 -2.14
CA ASP A 320 -28.86 1.21 -2.02
C ASP A 320 -29.61 0.69 -0.79
N ALA A 321 -29.61 1.46 0.30
CA ALA A 321 -30.31 1.10 1.52
C ALA A 321 -31.84 1.19 1.37
N PHE A 322 -32.34 2.14 0.58
CA PHE A 322 -33.78 2.27 0.31
C PHE A 322 -34.34 1.02 -0.38
N SER A 323 -33.67 0.51 -1.41
CA SER A 323 -34.12 -0.71 -2.11
C SER A 323 -34.03 -1.96 -1.24
N LYS A 324 -33.01 -2.06 -0.37
CA LYS A 324 -32.78 -3.26 0.46
C LYS A 324 -33.55 -3.30 1.77
N VAL A 325 -33.89 -2.15 2.34
CA VAL A 325 -34.54 -2.07 3.67
C VAL A 325 -35.98 -1.56 3.55
N VAL A 326 -36.26 -0.57 2.69
CA VAL A 326 -37.57 0.11 2.68
C VAL A 326 -38.59 -0.60 1.78
N GLU A 327 -38.19 -1.05 0.59
CA GLU A 327 -39.10 -1.78 -0.32
C GLU A 327 -39.66 -3.07 0.30
N PRO A 328 -38.87 -3.92 0.98
CA PRO A 328 -39.40 -5.13 1.63
C PRO A 328 -40.36 -4.83 2.78
N LEU A 329 -40.14 -3.76 3.54
CA LEU A 329 -41.01 -3.36 4.65
C LEU A 329 -42.37 -2.83 4.16
N LYS A 330 -42.43 -2.15 3.00
CA LYS A 330 -43.70 -1.69 2.39
C LYS A 330 -44.64 -2.84 2.00
N LEU A 331 -44.10 -4.03 1.74
CA LEU A 331 -44.89 -5.24 1.44
C LEU A 331 -45.48 -5.90 2.70
N SER A 332 -45.08 -5.47 3.90
CA SER A 332 -45.41 -6.14 5.17
C SER A 332 -46.42 -5.38 6.04
N ILE A 333 -46.81 -4.16 5.64
CA ILE A 333 -47.70 -3.29 6.42
C ILE A 333 -49.08 -3.29 5.75
N GLU A 334 -50.10 -3.88 6.40
CA GLU A 334 -51.49 -3.65 6.02
C GLU A 334 -51.88 -2.21 6.38
N PRO A 335 -52.69 -1.52 5.55
CA PRO A 335 -52.97 -0.09 5.69
C PRO A 335 -53.66 0.32 7.01
N ASP A 336 -54.17 -0.64 7.79
CA ASP A 336 -54.84 -0.39 9.08
C ASP A 336 -53.89 -0.25 10.29
N ASP A 337 -52.59 -0.56 10.15
CA ASP A 337 -51.59 -0.41 11.23
C ASP A 337 -50.92 0.97 11.28
N LEU A 338 -51.42 1.94 10.51
CA LEU A 338 -50.92 3.33 10.50
C LEU A 338 -51.49 4.12 11.69
N ASP A 339 -51.26 3.65 12.91
CA ASP A 339 -51.46 4.48 14.10
C ASP A 339 -50.24 5.40 14.25
N GLU A 340 -50.48 6.71 14.37
CA GLU A 340 -49.44 7.73 14.53
C GLU A 340 -48.68 7.53 15.86
N GLY A 341 -47.68 6.64 15.84
CA GLY A 341 -46.73 6.51 16.94
C GLY A 341 -45.92 7.81 17.11
N PRO A 342 -45.54 8.18 18.35
CA PRO A 342 -44.94 9.48 18.62
C PRO A 342 -43.64 9.67 17.84
N LEU A 343 -43.49 10.86 17.24
CA LEU A 343 -42.27 11.31 16.59
C LEU A 343 -41.14 11.39 17.63
N PHE A 344 -40.27 10.38 17.68
CA PHE A 344 -39.06 10.44 18.48
C PHE A 344 -38.10 11.47 17.89
N THR A 345 -37.61 12.37 18.74
CA THR A 345 -36.57 13.34 18.37
C THR A 345 -35.21 12.84 18.82
N ALA A 346 -34.13 13.45 18.32
CA ALA A 346 -32.75 13.02 18.56
C ALA A 346 -32.30 12.99 20.04
N ASN A 347 -33.18 13.31 20.99
CA ASN A 347 -32.93 13.30 22.44
C ASN A 347 -33.48 12.05 23.16
N ASP A 348 -34.19 11.15 22.49
CA ASP A 348 -34.88 10.01 23.13
C ASP A 348 -34.07 8.70 23.16
N LEU A 349 -32.78 8.74 22.77
CA LEU A 349 -31.89 7.58 22.92
C LEU A 349 -31.37 7.53 24.36
N PRO A 350 -31.52 6.40 25.09
CA PRO A 350 -31.01 6.30 26.45
C PRO A 350 -29.48 6.46 26.43
N ILE A 351 -29.00 7.52 27.05
CA ILE A 351 -27.60 7.66 27.43
C ILE A 351 -27.37 6.64 28.54
N ALA A 352 -26.61 5.59 28.26
CA ALA A 352 -26.26 4.57 29.23
C ALA A 352 -25.31 5.15 30.29
N ASP A 353 -25.88 5.78 31.30
CA ASP A 353 -25.23 6.07 32.56
C ASP A 353 -26.04 5.40 33.67
N GLN A 354 -25.77 4.11 33.91
CA GLN A 354 -25.89 3.40 35.20
C GLN A 354 -25.67 1.88 35.07
N GLY A 355 -24.65 1.36 35.77
CA GLY A 355 -24.58 0.03 36.39
C GLY A 355 -24.51 -1.22 35.50
N PHE A 356 -23.30 -1.74 35.24
CA PHE A 356 -23.06 -2.93 34.39
C PHE A 356 -22.64 -4.21 35.14
N ASP A 357 -22.83 -4.31 36.47
CA ASP A 357 -22.15 -5.34 37.28
C ASP A 357 -22.97 -6.59 37.67
N ARG A 358 -24.19 -6.81 37.17
CA ARG A 358 -24.93 -8.06 37.48
C ARG A 358 -25.86 -8.49 36.37
N TRP A 359 -25.34 -9.07 35.28
CA TRP A 359 -26.23 -9.79 34.36
C TRP A 359 -25.58 -10.86 33.45
N ALA A 360 -24.41 -11.37 33.80
CA ALA A 360 -23.73 -12.36 32.95
C ALA A 360 -24.25 -13.81 33.10
N ASP A 361 -25.06 -14.14 34.11
CA ASP A 361 -25.29 -15.55 34.47
C ASP A 361 -26.64 -16.16 34.05
N ASP A 362 -27.65 -15.39 33.59
CA ASP A 362 -29.02 -15.92 33.42
C ASP A 362 -29.77 -15.43 32.15
N ALA A 363 -29.21 -15.59 30.94
CA ALA A 363 -29.96 -15.35 29.69
C ALA A 363 -30.09 -16.65 28.86
N PRO A 364 -31.31 -17.11 28.50
CA PRO A 364 -31.50 -18.35 27.78
C PRO A 364 -31.07 -18.22 26.32
N ILE A 365 -30.21 -19.14 25.88
CA ILE A 365 -29.87 -19.33 24.46
C ILE A 365 -31.09 -19.96 23.79
N ALA A 366 -31.77 -19.24 22.90
CA ALA A 366 -32.78 -19.82 22.03
C ALA A 366 -32.08 -20.64 20.92
N PRO A 367 -32.46 -21.91 20.69
CA PRO A 367 -31.86 -22.71 19.62
C PRO A 367 -32.45 -22.31 18.26
N PHE A 368 -31.59 -21.95 17.30
CA PHE A 368 -32.00 -21.84 15.91
C PHE A 368 -32.32 -23.23 15.34
N SER A 369 -33.51 -23.40 14.76
CA SER A 369 -33.96 -24.65 14.12
C SER A 369 -33.34 -24.80 12.72
N PRO A 370 -32.60 -25.89 12.42
CA PRO A 370 -32.02 -26.12 11.10
C PRO A 370 -33.01 -26.86 10.20
N ARG A 371 -33.77 -26.13 9.39
CA ARG A 371 -34.47 -26.70 8.22
C ARG A 371 -34.50 -25.68 7.11
N ASP A 372 -33.51 -25.77 6.23
CA ASP A 372 -33.57 -25.46 4.78
C ASP A 372 -32.20 -25.74 4.13
N LEU A 373 -31.65 -26.93 4.36
CA LEU A 373 -30.37 -27.40 3.78
C LEU A 373 -30.52 -28.61 2.84
N ASP A 374 -31.72 -28.89 2.34
CA ASP A 374 -31.96 -29.99 1.38
C ASP A 374 -32.46 -29.45 0.03
N ARG A 375 -31.53 -28.95 -0.79
CA ARG A 375 -31.65 -28.99 -2.25
C ARG A 375 -30.28 -29.31 -2.86
N PRO A 376 -30.14 -30.35 -3.69
CA PRO A 376 -28.88 -30.65 -4.35
C PRO A 376 -28.69 -29.75 -5.57
N GLU A 377 -27.60 -28.96 -5.60
CA GLU A 377 -27.09 -28.33 -6.81
C GLU A 377 -26.05 -29.22 -7.51
N PRO A 378 -25.90 -29.12 -8.85
CA PRO A 378 -25.16 -30.08 -9.65
C PRO A 378 -23.64 -30.01 -9.43
N ILE A 379 -23.02 -31.18 -9.42
CA ILE A 379 -21.59 -31.40 -9.30
C ILE A 379 -20.89 -30.89 -10.56
N TYR A 380 -20.06 -29.86 -10.43
CA TYR A 380 -18.98 -29.56 -11.38
C TYR A 380 -17.66 -30.00 -10.73
N THR A 381 -17.01 -31.01 -11.31
CA THR A 381 -15.69 -31.47 -10.88
C THR A 381 -14.62 -30.57 -11.46
N ASP A 382 -13.92 -29.81 -10.61
CA ASP A 382 -12.56 -29.36 -10.87
C ASP A 382 -11.71 -29.69 -9.63
N ARG A 383 -10.74 -30.59 -9.79
CA ARG A 383 -9.80 -30.98 -8.74
C ARG A 383 -8.76 -29.86 -8.54
N PRO A 384 -8.55 -29.34 -7.32
CA PRO A 384 -7.32 -28.63 -7.00
C PRO A 384 -6.19 -29.61 -6.67
N ALA A 385 -4.98 -29.29 -7.11
CA ALA A 385 -3.74 -30.00 -6.75
C ALA A 385 -3.50 -29.94 -5.23
N ALA A 386 -2.92 -31.01 -4.68
CA ALA A 386 -2.64 -31.16 -3.25
C ALA A 386 -1.68 -30.07 -2.71
N PRO A 387 -1.87 -29.59 -1.47
CA PRO A 387 -0.95 -28.64 -0.85
C PRO A 387 0.39 -29.32 -0.50
N ILE A 388 1.49 -28.64 -0.84
CA ILE A 388 2.84 -28.98 -0.39
C ILE A 388 2.95 -28.59 1.10
N PRO A 389 3.37 -29.49 2.00
CA PRO A 389 3.50 -29.16 3.41
C PRO A 389 4.64 -28.16 3.64
N PHE A 390 4.30 -27.01 4.23
CA PHE A 390 5.25 -26.04 4.77
C PHE A 390 5.89 -26.63 6.04
N HIS A 391 7.22 -26.73 6.04
CA HIS A 391 7.98 -26.92 7.28
C HIS A 391 8.08 -25.59 8.02
N PRO A 392 7.89 -25.55 9.35
CA PRO A 392 8.14 -24.34 10.13
C PRO A 392 9.64 -24.03 10.18
N ASP A 393 9.97 -22.76 9.99
CA ASP A 393 11.33 -22.22 10.17
C ASP A 393 11.90 -22.58 11.57
N PRO A 394 13.21 -22.85 11.68
CA PRO A 394 13.84 -23.10 12.97
C PRO A 394 13.80 -21.83 13.83
N GLN A 395 13.38 -21.99 15.09
CA GLN A 395 13.30 -20.89 16.06
C GLN A 395 14.62 -20.11 16.20
N PRO A 396 14.57 -18.79 16.48
CA PRO A 396 15.76 -18.00 16.68
C PRO A 396 16.54 -18.50 17.90
N ARG A 397 17.84 -18.77 17.70
CA ARG A 397 18.78 -19.09 18.77
C ARG A 397 18.82 -17.96 19.79
N SER A 398 18.72 -18.32 21.07
CA SER A 398 18.94 -17.44 22.22
C SER A 398 20.29 -16.71 22.10
N GLN A 399 20.26 -15.38 22.22
CA GLN A 399 21.47 -14.57 22.34
C GLN A 399 22.19 -14.88 23.67
N PRO A 400 23.53 -14.88 23.72
CA PRO A 400 24.26 -15.11 24.96
C PRO A 400 24.22 -13.85 25.85
N SER A 401 23.86 -14.05 27.12
CA SER A 401 23.90 -13.04 28.17
C SER A 401 25.28 -12.40 28.29
N THR A 402 25.39 -11.14 27.93
CA THR A 402 26.56 -10.31 28.28
C THR A 402 26.28 -9.67 29.62
N VAL A 403 26.97 -10.15 30.65
CA VAL A 403 27.04 -9.53 31.98
C VAL A 403 27.92 -8.29 31.85
N LEU A 404 27.36 -7.11 32.07
CA LEU A 404 28.12 -5.89 32.38
C LEU A 404 27.94 -5.57 33.87
N PRO A 405 29.02 -5.19 34.58
CA PRO A 405 28.95 -4.92 36.01
C PRO A 405 28.34 -3.54 36.28
N SER A 406 27.63 -3.47 37.39
CA SER A 406 27.10 -2.29 38.05
C SER A 406 28.23 -1.38 38.56
N GLU A 407 28.22 -0.11 38.16
CA GLU A 407 28.89 0.97 38.89
C GLU A 407 27.84 2.03 39.27
N GLU A 408 27.66 2.19 40.58
CA GLU A 408 27.11 3.37 41.23
C GLU A 408 28.07 4.55 41.01
N GLU A 409 27.59 5.73 40.60
CA GLU A 409 27.98 6.97 41.27
C GLU A 409 27.04 8.14 40.91
N ASN A 410 26.69 8.89 41.96
CA ASN A 410 26.07 10.20 41.94
C ASN A 410 26.92 11.21 41.14
N ASP A 411 26.29 12.21 40.50
CA ASP A 411 26.45 13.59 41.00
C ASP A 411 25.49 14.59 40.35
N ASP A 412 25.09 15.53 41.20
CA ASP A 412 24.33 16.75 40.95
C ASP A 412 25.11 17.79 40.12
N GLU A 413 24.36 18.80 39.64
CA GLU A 413 24.77 20.18 39.31
C GLU A 413 25.09 20.61 37.85
N ARG A 414 24.28 21.61 37.43
CA ARG A 414 24.57 22.77 36.53
C ARG A 414 24.77 22.47 35.04
N TYR A 415 24.18 23.20 34.08
CA TYR A 415 24.14 24.65 33.94
C TYR A 415 22.91 25.13 33.12
N GLU A 416 22.26 26.18 33.62
CA GLU A 416 21.43 27.13 32.88
C GLU A 416 22.19 28.47 32.75
N LEU A 417 21.77 29.30 31.78
CA LEU A 417 22.10 30.72 31.50
C LEU A 417 23.25 31.01 30.51
N ALA A 418 22.87 31.52 29.33
CA ALA A 418 22.92 32.97 29.07
C ALA A 418 22.13 33.35 27.79
N MET A 419 21.07 34.14 27.98
CA MET A 419 20.56 35.12 27.00
C MET A 419 21.47 36.36 26.98
N ILE A 420 21.48 37.07 25.85
CA ILE A 420 21.40 38.55 25.62
C ILE A 420 21.71 38.72 24.11
N ASP A 421 20.71 38.91 23.26
CA ASP A 421 20.08 40.18 22.86
C ASP A 421 21.05 41.26 22.37
N ARG A 422 21.02 41.54 21.06
CA ARG A 422 20.88 42.91 20.55
C ARG A 422 20.46 42.96 19.08
N SER A 423 19.31 43.60 18.93
CA SER A 423 18.69 44.18 17.74
C SER A 423 19.60 45.15 16.95
N GLU A 424 19.44 45.14 15.62
CA GLU A 424 19.05 46.27 14.74
C GLU A 424 19.66 46.14 13.33
N GLU A 425 18.75 45.90 12.37
CA GLU A 425 18.80 46.09 10.91
C GLU A 425 18.88 47.60 10.54
N PRO A 426 18.84 48.05 9.26
CA PRO A 426 19.00 47.37 7.95
C PRO A 426 19.84 48.17 6.92
N GLU A 427 19.84 47.70 5.66
CA GLU A 427 19.86 48.45 4.38
C GLU A 427 21.05 48.25 3.40
N SER A 428 20.70 47.60 2.27
CA SER A 428 20.88 48.06 0.88
C SER A 428 22.29 48.44 0.39
N ASN A 429 22.85 47.70 -0.57
CA ASN A 429 22.65 47.99 -2.00
C ASN A 429 23.44 47.05 -2.94
N ASP A 430 22.73 46.62 -3.99
CA ASP A 430 23.14 46.52 -5.39
C ASP A 430 24.63 46.61 -5.79
N TRP A 431 25.07 45.60 -6.55
CA TRP A 431 26.18 45.74 -7.51
C TRP A 431 25.83 45.13 -8.86
N HIS A 432 25.45 46.00 -9.79
CA HIS A 432 25.46 45.76 -11.23
C HIS A 432 26.85 46.05 -11.82
N ARG A 433 27.18 45.27 -12.87
CA ARG A 433 28.29 45.42 -13.84
C ARG A 433 28.61 46.87 -14.23
N SER A 434 29.88 47.20 -14.48
CA SER A 434 30.52 47.09 -15.82
C SER A 434 31.82 47.91 -15.93
N THR A 435 32.83 47.28 -16.55
CA THR A 435 33.79 47.78 -17.57
C THR A 435 34.67 49.02 -17.38
N ALA A 436 35.86 48.86 -17.98
CA ALA A 436 36.84 49.83 -18.48
C ALA A 436 37.94 50.24 -17.46
N ARG A 437 39.17 49.74 -17.65
CA ARG A 437 40.26 50.29 -18.50
C ARG A 437 40.97 51.44 -17.80
N ASP A 438 42.17 51.20 -17.30
CA ASP A 438 43.44 51.71 -17.88
C ASP A 438 44.59 51.43 -16.90
N ASP A 439 45.69 50.94 -17.49
CA ASP A 439 47.11 51.08 -17.17
C ASP A 439 47.57 51.15 -15.70
N TRP A 440 48.52 50.28 -15.32
CA TRP A 440 49.96 50.55 -15.12
C TRP A 440 50.66 49.24 -14.73
#